data_AF-A0A0K2RYJ1-F1
#
_entry.id   AF-A0A0K2RYJ1-F1
#
_cell.length_a   1.000
_cell.length_b   1.000
_cell.length_c   1.000
_cell.angle_alpha   90.00
_cell.angle_beta   90.00
_cell.angle_gamma   90.00
#
_symmetry.space_group_name_H-M   'P 1'
#
loop_
_entity.id
_entity.type
_entity.pdbx_description
1 polymer ?
#
loop_
_entity_poly.entity_id
_entity_poly.type
_entity_poly.pdbx_seq_one_letter_code
_entity_poly.pdbx_strand_id
1 'polypeptide(L)' 'MVITRFRIEYGRWPDLDNPADVDKVNQLDNRDEVISYFKRQKEISGLADVDM' A
#
# COMPACT_ATOMS: atom_id res chain seq x y z
N MET A 1 1.35 0.58 -5.19
CA MET A 1 0.09 -0.19 -5.08
C MET A 1 -0.68 0.32 -3.87
N VAL A 2 -1.34 1.48 -4.01
CA VAL A 2 -1.95 2.22 -2.88
C VAL A 2 -3.18 1.52 -2.29
N ILE A 3 -4.00 0.92 -3.15
CA ILE A 3 -5.21 0.20 -2.76
C ILE A 3 -4.88 -1.01 -1.86
N THR A 4 -3.77 -1.71 -2.12
CA THR A 4 -3.33 -2.83 -1.28
C THR A 4 -2.83 -2.35 0.08
N ARG A 5 -2.14 -1.20 0.15
CA ARG A 5 -1.75 -0.58 1.43
C ARG A 5 -2.98 -0.19 2.25
N PHE A 6 -3.97 0.42 1.61
CA PHE A 6 -5.26 0.73 2.24
C PHE A 6 -5.89 -0.52 2.87
N ARG A 7 -5.89 -1.65 2.15
CA ARG A 7 -6.44 -2.91 2.68
C ARG A 7 -5.68 -3.44 3.88
N ILE A 8 -4.35 -3.35 3.88
CA ILE A 8 -3.51 -3.79 5.00
C ILE A 8 -3.77 -2.90 6.24
N GLU A 9 -3.89 -1.59 6.07
CA GLU A 9 -4.07 -0.65 7.18
C GLU A 9 -5.50 -0.64 7.75
N TYR A 10 -6.52 -0.71 6.90
CA TYR A 10 -7.92 -0.54 7.31
C TYR A 10 -8.73 -1.85 7.31
N GLY A 11 -8.12 -2.98 6.92
CA GLY A 11 -8.77 -4.30 6.91
C GLY A 11 -9.87 -4.49 5.86
N ARG A 12 -10.10 -3.49 4.99
CA ARG A 12 -11.11 -3.51 3.92
C ARG A 12 -10.61 -2.78 2.68
N TRP A 13 -11.29 -3.00 1.55
CA TRP A 13 -11.06 -2.20 0.34
C TRP A 13 -11.65 -0.78 0.49
N PRO A 14 -11.05 0.23 -0.16
CA PRO A 14 -11.60 1.59 -0.18
C PRO A 14 -12.89 1.63 -1.00
N ASP A 15 -13.86 2.41 -0.54
CA ASP A 15 -15.06 2.78 -1.29
C ASP A 15 -14.78 4.10 -2.04
N LEU A 16 -14.65 4.06 -3.36
CA LEU A 16 -14.26 5.23 -4.15
C LEU A 16 -15.41 6.22 -4.39
N ASP A 17 -16.63 5.84 -4.04
CA ASP A 17 -17.78 6.75 -4.00
C ASP A 17 -17.85 7.51 -2.66
N ASN A 18 -17.06 7.08 -1.66
CA ASN A 18 -16.93 7.76 -0.37
C ASN A 18 -15.72 8.71 -0.35
N PRO A 19 -15.94 10.04 -0.24
CA PRO A 19 -14.84 11.01 -0.28
C PRO A 19 -13.82 10.84 0.85
N ALA A 20 -14.21 10.28 2.00
CA ALA A 20 -13.29 10.01 3.10
C ALA A 20 -12.27 8.90 2.78
N ASP A 21 -12.68 7.92 1.97
CA ASP A 21 -11.80 6.85 1.53
C ASP A 21 -10.90 7.30 0.39
N VAL A 22 -11.42 8.14 -0.51
CA VAL A 22 -10.62 8.81 -1.55
C VAL A 22 -9.50 9.65 -0.93
N ASP A 23 -9.80 10.43 0.11
CA ASP A 23 -8.79 11.24 0.79
C ASP A 23 -7.70 10.38 1.43
N LYS A 24 -8.06 9.30 2.11
CA LYS A 24 -7.10 8.32 2.66
C LYS A 24 -6.25 7.68 1.57
N VAL A 25 -6.84 7.31 0.44
CA VAL A 25 -6.07 6.78 -0.71
C VAL A 25 -5.08 7.83 -1.19
N ASN A 26 -5.48 9.09 -1.33
CA ASN A 26 -4.59 10.18 -1.75
C ASN A 26 -3.45 10.43 -0.75
N GLN A 27 -3.71 10.33 0.56
CA GLN A 27 -2.67 10.43 1.59
C GLN A 27 -1.66 9.27 1.49
N LEU A 28 -2.14 8.06 1.21
CA LEU A 28 -1.29 6.87 1.05
C LEU A 28 -0.53 6.84 -0.27
N ASP A 29 -0.98 7.59 -1.29
CA ASP A 29 -0.34 7.70 -2.61
C ASP A 29 0.84 8.69 -2.63
N ASN A 30 1.23 9.23 -1.47
CA ASN A 30 2.38 10.11 -1.36
C ASN A 30 3.67 9.35 -1.75
N ARG A 31 4.19 9.69 -2.92
CA ARG A 31 5.13 8.88 -3.73
C ARG A 31 6.44 8.54 -3.01
N ASP A 32 6.90 9.43 -2.12
CA ASP A 32 8.12 9.25 -1.32
C ASP A 32 7.97 8.20 -0.20
N GLU A 33 6.76 8.05 0.35
CA GLU A 33 6.44 7.05 1.38
C GLU A 33 6.22 5.66 0.78
N VAL A 34 5.57 5.59 -0.38
CA VAL A 34 5.26 4.31 -1.05
C VAL A 34 6.55 3.55 -1.38
N ILE A 35 7.56 4.23 -1.94
CA ILE A 35 8.85 3.60 -2.25
C ILE A 35 9.55 3.14 -0.96
N SER A 36 9.51 3.94 0.11
CA SER A 36 10.13 3.61 1.39
C SER A 36 9.46 2.42 2.10
N TYR A 37 8.13 2.33 2.06
CA TYR A 37 7.38 1.19 2.60
C TYR A 37 7.74 -0.11 1.89
N PHE A 38 7.76 -0.12 0.54
CA PHE A 38 8.14 -1.32 -0.21
C PHE A 38 9.61 -1.70 -0.02
N LYS A 39 10.53 -0.73 0.08
CA LYS A 39 11.94 -1.00 0.40
C LYS A 39 12.09 -1.67 1.77
N ARG A 40 11.43 -1.13 2.80
CA ARG A 40 11.43 -1.74 4.15
C ARG A 40 10.78 -3.12 4.18
N GLN A 41 9.66 -3.32 3.50
CA GLN A 41 8.99 -4.63 3.44
C GLN A 41 9.76 -5.67 2.60
N LYS A 42 10.47 -5.25 1.54
CA LYS A 42 11.40 -6.12 0.80
C LYS A 42 12.65 -6.48 1.61
N GLU A 43 13.04 -5.64 2.57
CA GLU A 43 14.17 -5.93 3.48
C GLU A 43 13.75 -6.86 4.64
N ILE A 44 12.48 -6.80 5.07
CA ILE A 44 11.93 -7.66 6.14
C ILE A 44 11.44 -9.02 5.58
N SER A 45 11.17 -9.10 4.28
CA SER A 45 10.85 -10.37 3.63
C SER A 45 12.06 -10.84 2.82
N GLY A 46 12.82 -11.78 3.39
CA GLY A 46 13.58 -12.75 2.62
C GLY A 46 12.63 -13.59 1.75
N LEU A 47 11.98 -12.95 0.79
CA LEU A 47 11.21 -13.60 -0.27
C LEU A 47 12.24 -14.17 -1.24
N ALA A 48 12.57 -15.41 -0.91
CA ALA A 48 13.27 -16.37 -1.72
C ALA A 48 12.96 -16.23 -3.21
N ASP A 49 13.98 -16.52 -4.01
CA ASP A 49 13.93 -16.74 -5.44
C ASP A 49 12.58 -17.33 -5.89
N VAL A 50 11.85 -16.57 -6.70
CA VAL A 50 10.82 -17.14 -7.56
C VAL A 50 11.43 -17.14 -8.95
N ASP A 51 12.05 -18.26 -9.28
CA ASP A 51 12.34 -18.65 -10.66
C ASP A 51 10.98 -18.77 -11.38
N MET A 52 10.73 -17.90 -12.35
CA MET A 52 9.63 -17.97 -13.31
C MET A 52 10.10 -17.42 -14.66
#